data_AF-A0A4S1Z9M4-F1
#
_entry.id   AF-A0A4S1Z9M4-F1
#
_cell.length_a   1.000
_cell.length_b   1.000
_cell.length_c   1.000
_cell.angle_alpha   90.00
_cell.angle_beta   90.00
_cell.angle_gamma   90.00
#
_symmetry.space_group_name_H-M   'P 1'
#
loop_
_entity.id
_entity.type
_entity.pdbx_description
1 polymer ?
#
loop_
_entity_poly.entity_id
_entity_poly.type
_entity_poly.pdbx_seq_one_letter_code
_entity_poly.pdbx_strand_id
1 'polypeptide(L)' 'MATRDFFIISNAVHGITDADYKLADLLVNAAKAFARSTHQGVYIIDYFKMNFLYVSENLANWCGVPADKI' A
#
# COMPACT_ATOMS: atom_id res chain seq x y z
N MET A 1 -12.85 5.41 8.62
CA MET A 1 -11.59 6.18 8.58
C MET A 1 -11.59 6.90 7.25
N ALA A 2 -11.55 8.22 7.24
CA ALA A 2 -11.66 8.96 5.98
C ALA A 2 -10.34 8.81 5.21
N THR A 3 -10.37 8.65 3.89
CA THR A 3 -9.18 8.51 3.03
C THR A 3 -8.13 9.61 3.23
N ARG A 4 -8.53 10.77 3.77
CA ARG A 4 -7.63 11.89 4.12
C ARG A 4 -6.78 11.67 5.37
N ASP A 5 -7.10 10.69 6.21
CA ASP A 5 -6.35 10.41 7.45
C ASP A 5 -5.01 9.71 7.15
N PHE A 6 -4.88 9.04 6.00
CA PHE A 6 -3.69 8.31 5.61
C PHE A 6 -2.64 9.17 4.88
N PHE A 7 -3.07 10.22 4.17
CA PHE A 7 -2.19 11.06 3.35
C PHE A 7 -1.92 12.40 4.04
N ILE A 8 -0.93 12.40 4.93
CA ILE A 8 -0.48 13.62 5.61
C ILE A 8 0.48 14.43 4.74
N ILE A 9 0.26 15.74 4.66
CA ILE A 9 1.02 16.68 3.81
C ILE A 9 2.52 16.68 4.14
N SER A 10 2.88 16.42 5.40
CA SER A 10 4.28 16.33 5.84
C SER A 10 5.08 15.23 5.14
N ASN A 11 4.40 14.24 4.55
CA ASN A 11 5.00 13.13 3.83
C ASN A 11 4.91 13.32 2.31
N ALA A 12 4.58 14.52 1.82
CA ALA A 12 4.54 14.79 0.38
C ALA A 12 5.93 14.54 -0.25
N VAL A 13 5.93 13.73 -1.31
CA VAL A 13 7.12 13.39 -2.09
C VAL A 13 6.98 14.02 -3.47
N HIS A 14 8.08 14.45 -4.09
CA HIS A 14 8.10 15.04 -5.42
C HIS A 14 9.22 14.44 -6.27
N GLY A 15 9.10 14.55 -7.59
CA GLY A 15 10.16 14.15 -8.53
C GLY A 15 10.32 12.64 -8.73
N ILE A 16 9.31 11.83 -8.38
CA ILE A 16 9.31 10.39 -8.65
C ILE A 16 9.08 10.15 -10.14
N THR A 17 9.91 9.29 -10.73
CA THR A 17 9.83 8.87 -12.13
C THR A 17 9.27 7.46 -12.27
N ASP A 18 8.85 7.08 -13.47
CA ASP A 18 8.42 5.70 -13.76
C ASP A 18 9.55 4.68 -13.56
N ALA A 19 10.81 5.10 -13.66
CA ALA A 19 11.96 4.23 -13.39
C ALA A 19 12.04 3.86 -11.91
N ASP A 20 11.68 4.78 -11.00
CA ASP A 20 11.69 4.54 -9.55
C ASP A 20 10.62 3.50 -9.15
N TYR A 21 9.50 3.47 -9.87
CA TYR A 21 8.46 2.45 -9.67
C TYR A 21 8.89 1.03 -10.04
N LYS A 22 9.96 0.84 -10.82
CA LYS A 22 10.46 -0.51 -11.14
C LYS A 22 10.92 -1.27 -9.89
N LEU A 23 11.37 -0.55 -8.85
CA LEU A 23 11.73 -1.15 -7.57
C LEU A 23 10.50 -1.43 -6.69
N ALA A 24 9.40 -0.70 -6.91
CA ALA A 24 8.19 -0.84 -6.11
C ALA A 24 7.59 -2.25 -6.25
N ASP A 25 7.65 -2.86 -7.43
CA ASP A 25 7.17 -4.24 -7.64
C ASP A 25 7.89 -5.26 -6.75
N LEU A 26 9.21 -5.09 -6.54
CA LEU A 26 9.97 -5.95 -5.64
C LEU A 26 9.49 -5.80 -4.20
N LEU A 27 9.27 -4.55 -3.74
CA LEU A 27 8.75 -4.26 -2.40
C LEU A 27 7.34 -4.81 -2.20
N VAL A 28 6.47 -4.66 -3.20
CA VAL A 28 5.11 -5.22 -3.19
C VAL A 28 5.15 -6.75 -3.08
N ASN A 29 6.02 -7.41 -3.85
CA ASN A 29 6.15 -8.86 -3.80
C ASN A 29 6.71 -9.36 -2.45
N ALA A 30 7.66 -8.63 -1.86
CA ALA A 30 8.15 -8.92 -0.52
C ALA A 30 7.04 -8.76 0.53
N ALA A 31 6.26 -7.67 0.48
CA ALA A 31 5.13 -7.45 1.37
C ALA A 31 4.04 -8.51 1.23
N LYS A 32 3.76 -8.97 0.00
CA LYS A 32 2.87 -10.11 -0.27
C LYS A 32 3.35 -11.40 0.41
N ALA A 33 4.63 -11.72 0.27
CA ALA A 33 5.21 -12.90 0.92
C ALA A 33 5.16 -12.78 2.45
N PHE A 34 5.54 -11.63 2.99
CA PHE A 34 5.51 -11.35 4.43
C PHE A 34 4.08 -11.48 4.99
N ALA A 35 3.08 -10.85 4.36
CA ALA A 35 1.69 -10.90 4.81
C ALA A 35 1.15 -12.34 4.84
N ARG A 36 1.46 -13.16 3.81
CA ARG A 36 1.04 -14.57 3.78
C ARG A 36 1.74 -15.40 4.86
N SER A 37 3.04 -15.22 5.06
CA SER A 37 3.82 -16.01 6.01
C SER A 37 3.53 -15.68 7.48
N THR A 38 3.16 -14.42 7.77
CA THR A 38 2.92 -13.93 9.14
C THR A 38 1.45 -13.78 9.48
N HIS A 39 0.58 -13.95 8.48
CA HIS A 39 -0.85 -13.71 8.56
C HIS A 39 -1.25 -12.29 9.00
N GLN A 40 -0.37 -11.30 8.80
CA GLN A 40 -0.60 -9.91 9.18
C GLN A 40 -1.34 -9.09 8.12
N GLY A 41 -2.11 -8.10 8.57
CA GLY A 41 -2.65 -7.04 7.72
C GLY A 41 -1.54 -6.07 7.33
N VAL A 42 -1.29 -5.89 6.03
CA VAL A 42 -0.18 -5.09 5.50
C VAL A 42 -0.70 -4.24 4.35
N TYR A 43 -0.26 -2.99 4.26
CA TYR A 43 -0.53 -2.13 3.13
C TYR A 43 0.72 -1.30 2.79
N ILE A 44 0.82 -0.85 1.54
CA ILE A 44 1.85 0.07 1.06
C ILE A 44 1.16 1.31 0.51
N ILE A 45 1.49 2.48 1.06
CA ILE A 45 0.97 3.77 0.63
C ILE A 45 1.94 4.43 -0.34
N ASP A 46 1.44 4.86 -1.49
CA ASP A 46 2.11 5.79 -2.39
C ASP A 46 1.76 7.23 -1.99
N TYR A 47 2.72 7.95 -1.43
CA TYR A 47 2.53 9.36 -1.09
C TYR A 47 2.66 10.31 -2.29
N PHE A 48 3.24 9.87 -3.41
CA PHE A 48 3.33 10.67 -4.63
C PHE A 48 2.02 10.62 -5.41
N LYS A 49 1.46 9.43 -5.63
CA LYS A 49 0.17 9.23 -6.32
C LYS A 49 -1.05 9.32 -5.41
N MET A 50 -0.84 9.40 -4.08
CA MET A 50 -1.90 9.40 -3.07
C MET A 50 -2.86 8.21 -3.22
N ASN A 51 -2.30 7.00 -3.36
CA ASN A 51 -3.06 5.76 -3.45
C ASN A 51 -2.38 4.63 -2.65
N PHE A 52 -3.02 3.47 -2.61
CA PHE A 52 -2.39 2.25 -2.10
C PHE A 52 -1.75 1.48 -3.26
N LEU A 53 -0.46 1.16 -3.16
CA LEU A 53 0.21 0.25 -4.10
C LEU A 53 -0.13 -1.21 -3.80
N TYR A 54 -0.44 -1.50 -2.55
CA TYR A 54 -0.79 -2.84 -2.11
C TYR A 54 -1.60 -2.79 -0.82
N VAL A 55 -2.58 -3.68 -0.72
CA VAL A 55 -3.36 -3.98 0.47
C VAL A 55 -3.45 -5.50 0.56
N SER A 56 -3.10 -6.08 1.71
CA SER A 56 -3.12 -7.53 1.88
C SER A 56 -4.54 -8.07 1.96
N GLU A 57 -4.73 -9.29 1.44
CA GLU A 57 -6.02 -10.00 1.54
C GLU A 57 -6.45 -10.19 2.99
N ASN A 58 -5.51 -10.40 3.91
CA ASN A 58 -5.81 -10.51 5.33
C ASN A 58 -6.47 -9.25 5.89
N LEU A 59 -5.95 -8.07 5.52
CA LEU A 59 -6.53 -6.80 5.94
C LEU A 59 -7.91 -6.59 5.33
N ALA A 60 -8.05 -6.89 4.03
CA ALA A 60 -9.33 -6.86 3.32
C ALA A 60 -10.39 -7.75 3.98
N ASN A 61 -10.02 -8.97 4.34
CA ASN A 61 -10.88 -9.93 5.02
C ASN A 61 -11.36 -9.39 6.37
N TRP A 62 -10.48 -8.75 7.16
CA TRP A 62 -10.87 -8.15 8.45
C TRP A 62 -11.79 -6.95 8.27
N CYS A 63 -11.62 -6.18 7.21
CA CYS A 63 -12.47 -5.03 6.90
C CYS A 63 -13.79 -5.42 6.20
N GLY A 64 -13.93 -6.67 5.73
CA GLY A 64 -15.13 -7.14 5.05
C GLY A 64 -15.33 -6.52 3.65
N VAL A 65 -14.27 -5.96 3.07
CA VAL A 65 -14.28 -5.33 1.73
C VAL A 65 -13.11 -5.85 0.91
N PRO A 66 -13.24 -5.99 -0.42
CA PRO A 66 -12.12 -6.38 -1.28
C PRO A 66 -10.93 -5.42 -1.16
N ALA A 67 -9.71 -5.95 -1.33
CA ALA A 67 -8.47 -5.16 -1.18
C ALA A 67 -8.38 -3.98 -2.16
N ASP A 68 -8.96 -4.09 -3.36
CA ASP A 68 -9.05 -3.02 -4.37
C ASP A 68 -10.13 -1.96 -4.04
N LYS A 69 -10.90 -2.17 -2.97
CA LYS A 69 -11.95 -1.28 -2.46
C LYS A 69 -11.58 -0.63 -1.12
N ILE A 70 -10.38 -0.88 -0.62
CA ILE A 70 -9.80 -0.21 0.55
C ILE A 70 -9.20 1.14 0.15
#